data_AF-A0A7K7RNK9-F1
#
_entry.id   AF-A0A7K7RNK9-F1
#
_cell.length_a   1.000
_cell.length_b   1.000
_cell.length_c   1.000
_cell.angle_alpha   90.00
_cell.angle_beta   90.00
_cell.angle_gamma   90.00
#
_symmetry.space_group_name_H-M   'P 1'
#
loop_
_entity.id
_entity.type
_entity.pdbx_description
1 polymer ?
#
loop_
_entity_poly.entity_id
_entity_poly.type
_entity_poly.pdbx_seq_one_letter_code
_entity_poly.pdbx_strand_id
1 'polypeptide(L)'
;MFLTTVLLRKRIPGKQWIGKYRRPRQVTISMKQAMIRRLEIEAENEYWLSQPYLTQEQEYKHNTEERRAKWEAFKSLKQAKFPEHRYISDHLNHLNVTKKWT
;
A
#
# COMPACT_ATOMS: atom_id res chain seq x y z
N MET A 1 45.01 -26.87 -10.69
CA MET A 1 45.94 -26.13 -9.81
C MET A 1 45.13 -25.25 -8.86
N PHE A 2 44.94 -25.68 -7.61
CA PHE A 2 44.18 -24.94 -6.58
C PHE A 2 44.90 -23.65 -6.12
N LEU A 3 46.22 -23.57 -6.29
CA LEU A 3 47.01 -22.40 -5.87
C LEU A 3 46.69 -21.15 -6.71
N THR A 4 46.47 -21.32 -8.02
CA THR A 4 46.22 -20.20 -8.94
C THR A 4 44.81 -19.61 -8.77
N THR A 5 43.83 -20.43 -8.37
CA THR A 5 42.45 -19.98 -8.10
C THR A 5 42.34 -19.20 -6.79
N VAL A 6 43.19 -19.49 -5.80
CA VAL A 6 43.28 -18.75 -4.53
C VAL A 6 44.03 -17.42 -4.71
N LEU A 7 45.15 -17.42 -5.45
CA LEU A 7 46.00 -16.23 -5.62
C LEU A 7 45.40 -15.16 -6.56
N LEU A 8 44.57 -15.54 -7.53
CA LEU A 8 43.97 -14.62 -8.51
C LEU A 8 42.54 -14.17 -8.17
N ARG A 9 42.09 -14.37 -6.92
CA ARG A 9 40.71 -14.04 -6.52
C ARG A 9 40.53 -12.52 -6.42
N LYS A 10 39.75 -11.94 -7.33
CA LYS A 10 39.29 -10.54 -7.27
C LYS A 10 38.38 -10.32 -6.05
N ARG A 11 38.97 -10.12 -4.87
CA ARG A 11 38.26 -9.88 -3.60
C ARG A 11 37.99 -8.39 -3.41
N ILE A 12 36.74 -8.04 -3.12
CA ILE A 12 36.36 -6.68 -2.72
C ILE A 12 36.50 -6.59 -1.20
N PRO A 13 37.22 -5.58 -0.67
CA PRO A 13 37.38 -5.43 0.78
C PRO A 13 36.05 -4.99 1.42
N GLY A 14 35.72 -5.54 2.58
CA GLY A 14 34.50 -5.18 3.32
C GLY A 14 33.18 -5.58 2.65
N LYS A 15 32.12 -4.79 2.86
CA LYS A 15 30.77 -5.04 2.30
C LYS A 15 30.68 -4.49 0.86
N GLN A 16 30.07 -5.24 -0.05
CA GLN A 16 30.12 -4.96 -1.50
C GLN A 16 29.47 -3.64 -1.93
N TRP A 17 28.44 -3.16 -1.22
CA TRP A 17 27.59 -2.04 -1.64
C TRP A 17 27.73 -0.78 -0.78
N ILE A 18 28.63 -0.79 0.20
CA ILE A 18 28.84 0.34 1.13
C ILE A 18 30.34 0.54 1.41
N GLY A 19 30.74 1.68 1.98
CA GLY A 19 32.15 2.00 2.26
C GLY A 19 32.89 2.60 1.06
N LYS A 20 34.23 2.71 1.17
CA LYS A 20 35.10 3.39 0.19
C LYS A 20 35.29 2.58 -1.10
N TYR A 21 35.55 1.28 -0.99
CA TYR A 21 35.81 0.41 -2.13
C TYR A 21 34.64 -0.54 -2.36
N ARG A 22 33.75 -0.18 -3.31
CA ARG A 22 32.52 -0.92 -3.62
C ARG A 22 32.66 -1.70 -4.93
N ARG A 23 31.74 -2.64 -5.15
CA ARG A 23 31.60 -3.29 -6.45
C ARG A 23 31.04 -2.29 -7.48
N PRO A 24 31.70 -2.04 -8.61
CA PRO A 24 31.14 -1.20 -9.66
C PRO A 24 29.92 -1.88 -10.27
N ARG A 25 28.78 -1.18 -10.31
CA ARG A 25 27.55 -1.64 -10.98
C ARG A 25 27.43 -0.94 -12.32
N GLN A 26 27.50 -1.71 -13.40
CA GLN A 26 27.32 -1.20 -14.75
C GLN A 26 25.83 -1.05 -15.07
N VAL A 27 25.48 0.00 -15.81
CA VAL A 27 24.11 0.22 -16.29
C VAL A 27 23.92 -0.59 -17.57
N THR A 28 23.03 -1.57 -17.53
CA THR A 28 22.69 -2.37 -18.71
C THR A 28 21.75 -1.64 -19.65
N ILE A 29 21.67 -2.09 -20.90
CA ILE A 29 20.74 -1.53 -21.90
C ILE A 29 19.29 -1.69 -21.44
N SER A 30 18.93 -2.82 -20.82
CA SER A 30 17.59 -3.05 -20.29
C SER A 30 17.19 -2.06 -19.19
N MET A 31 18.13 -1.65 -18.33
CA MET A 31 17.88 -0.62 -17.31
C MET A 31 17.59 0.73 -17.96
N LYS A 32 18.32 1.08 -19.03
CA LYS A 32 18.07 2.32 -19.79
C LYS A 32 16.71 2.31 -20.45
N GLN A 33 16.35 1.21 -21.13
CA GLN A 33 15.04 1.06 -21.77
C GLN A 33 13.90 1.13 -20.75
N ALA A 34 14.05 0.49 -19.58
CA ALA A 34 13.06 0.56 -18.52
C ALA A 34 12.88 1.98 -17.98
N MET A 35 13.98 2.75 -17.86
CA MET A 35 13.93 4.15 -17.46
C MET A 35 13.21 5.00 -18.50
N ILE A 36 13.55 4.85 -19.79
CA ILE A 36 12.92 5.60 -20.89
C ILE A 36 11.41 5.36 -20.90
N ARG A 37 10.96 4.10 -20.81
CA ARG A 37 9.53 3.78 -20.74
C ARG A 37 8.80 4.47 -19.58
N ARG A 38 9.46 4.60 -18.42
CA ARG A 38 8.88 5.30 -17.27
C ARG A 38 8.76 6.80 -17.52
N LEU A 39 9.78 7.39 -18.15
CA LEU A 39 9.76 8.81 -18.52
C LEU A 39 8.69 9.11 -19.58
N GLU A 40 8.48 8.19 -20.53
CA GLU A 40 7.41 8.31 -21.53
C GLU A 40 6.03 8.33 -20.86
N ILE A 41 5.80 7.45 -19.89
CA ILE A 41 4.55 7.43 -19.09
C ILE A 41 4.39 8.74 -18.28
N GLU A 42 5.48 9.24 -17.70
CA GLU A 42 5.46 10.49 -16.94
C GLU A 42 5.10 11.69 -17.83
N ALA A 43 5.70 11.79 -19.02
CA ALA A 43 5.38 12.83 -19.99
C ALA A 43 3.93 12.75 -20.47
N GLU A 44 3.39 11.55 -20.66
CA GLU A 44 1.97 11.36 -20.98
C GLU A 44 1.06 11.81 -19.83
N ASN A 45 1.41 11.47 -18.59
CA ASN A 45 0.66 11.92 -17.41
C ASN A 45 0.70 13.45 -17.26
N GLU A 46 1.85 14.08 -17.48
CA GLU A 46 1.99 15.54 -17.46
C GLU A 46 1.06 16.21 -18.48
N TYR A 47 0.99 15.66 -19.70
CA TYR A 47 0.06 16.14 -20.72
C TYR A 47 -1.38 16.09 -20.23
N TRP A 48 -1.84 14.95 -19.71
CA TRP A 48 -3.23 14.80 -19.23
C TRP A 48 -3.54 15.67 -18.01
N LEU A 49 -2.57 15.88 -17.11
CA LEU A 49 -2.75 16.69 -15.91
C LEU A 49 -2.61 18.20 -16.17
N SER A 50 -2.10 18.61 -17.34
CA SER A 50 -1.86 20.02 -17.66
C SER A 50 -3.13 20.84 -17.89
N GLN A 51 -4.26 20.20 -18.20
CA GLN A 51 -5.52 20.86 -18.56
C GLN A 51 -6.62 20.54 -17.55
N PRO A 52 -6.72 21.29 -16.45
CA PRO A 52 -7.80 21.11 -15.49
C PRO A 52 -9.14 21.57 -16.07
N TYR A 53 -10.22 20.88 -15.70
CA TYR A 53 -11.59 21.22 -16.13
C TYR A 53 -12.17 22.43 -15.39
N LEU A 54 -11.90 22.55 -14.09
CA LEU A 54 -12.34 23.68 -13.25
C LEU A 54 -11.15 24.53 -12.84
N THR A 55 -11.39 25.83 -12.69
CA THR A 55 -10.41 26.70 -12.02
C THR A 55 -10.45 26.47 -10.51
N GLN A 56 -9.38 26.84 -9.83
CA GLN A 56 -9.27 26.70 -8.36
C GLN A 56 -10.42 27.41 -7.62
N GLU A 57 -10.87 28.56 -8.14
CA GLU A 57 -11.98 29.33 -7.57
C GLU A 57 -13.31 28.59 -7.71
N GLN A 58 -13.54 27.90 -8.83
CA GLN A 58 -14.75 27.11 -9.08
C GLN A 58 -14.77 25.83 -8.24
N GLU A 59 -13.60 25.20 -8.03
CA GLU A 59 -13.49 24.01 -7.19
C GLU A 59 -13.71 24.32 -5.70
N TYR A 60 -13.47 25.57 -5.30
CA TYR A 60 -13.53 25.99 -3.90
C TYR A 60 -14.87 25.66 -3.26
N LYS A 61 -14.82 24.79 -2.25
CA LYS A 61 -15.96 24.32 -1.44
C LYS A 61 -17.11 23.62 -2.19
N HIS A 62 -16.95 23.27 -3.47
CA HIS A 62 -18.03 22.66 -4.28
C HIS A 62 -18.60 21.37 -3.66
N ASN A 63 -17.80 20.62 -2.90
CA ASN A 63 -18.19 19.34 -2.29
C ASN A 63 -18.05 19.28 -0.76
N THR A 64 -18.28 20.40 -0.07
CA THR A 64 -18.13 20.45 1.39
C THR A 64 -19.23 19.69 2.14
N GLU A 65 -20.46 19.75 1.64
CA GLU A 65 -21.63 19.12 2.29
C GLU A 65 -21.54 17.59 2.26
N GLU A 66 -21.20 16.98 1.12
CA GLU A 66 -21.04 15.53 1.01
C GLU A 66 -19.88 15.03 1.89
N ARG A 67 -18.77 15.77 1.94
CA ARG A 67 -17.63 15.44 2.81
C ARG A 67 -18.02 15.48 4.29
N ARG A 68 -18.84 16.46 4.68
CA ARG A 68 -19.39 16.54 6.05
C ARG A 68 -20.33 15.36 6.34
N ALA A 69 -21.25 15.06 5.44
CA ALA A 69 -22.17 13.93 5.59
C ALA A 69 -21.43 12.59 5.72
N LYS A 70 -20.40 12.35 4.88
CA LYS A 70 -19.53 11.16 4.97
C LYS A 70 -18.82 11.08 6.32
N TRP A 71 -18.34 12.21 6.82
CA TRP A 71 -17.68 12.28 8.12
C TRP A 71 -18.64 12.02 9.29
N GLU A 72 -19.83 12.61 9.27
CA GLU A 72 -20.87 12.40 10.28
C GLU A 72 -21.35 10.95 10.30
N ALA A 73 -21.55 10.33 9.13
CA ALA A 73 -21.87 8.91 9.01
C ALA A 73 -20.75 8.01 9.55
N PHE A 74 -19.48 8.35 9.28
CA PHE A 74 -18.36 7.61 9.88
C PHE A 74 -18.33 7.75 11.41
N LYS A 75 -18.57 8.95 11.94
CA LYS A 75 -18.62 9.21 13.37
C LYS A 75 -19.77 8.43 14.03
N SER A 76 -20.95 8.41 13.42
CA SER A 76 -22.10 7.66 13.94
C SER A 76 -21.82 6.15 13.94
N LEU A 77 -21.21 5.61 12.88
CA LEU A 77 -20.79 4.20 12.84
C LEU A 77 -19.76 3.85 13.93
N LYS A 78 -18.81 4.75 14.19
CA LYS A 78 -17.83 4.56 15.27
C LYS A 78 -18.48 4.59 16.65
N GLN A 79 -19.45 5.47 16.87
CA GLN A 79 -20.21 5.56 18.12
C GLN A 79 -21.15 4.35 18.31
N ALA A 80 -21.75 3.86 17.22
CA ALA A 80 -22.65 2.71 17.24
C ALA A 80 -21.93 1.37 17.49
N LYS A 81 -20.59 1.35 17.49
CA LYS A 81 -19.82 0.14 17.79
C LYS A 81 -19.88 -0.18 19.28
N PHE A 82 -20.93 -0.90 19.67
CA PHE A 82 -21.16 -1.40 21.02
C PHE A 82 -21.26 -2.94 20.99
N PRO A 83 -20.93 -3.66 22.09
CA PRO A 83 -21.18 -5.09 22.17
C PRO A 83 -22.66 -5.42 21.91
N GLU A 84 -22.92 -6.55 21.26
CA GLU A 84 -24.28 -7.02 20.98
C GLU A 84 -25.06 -7.28 22.27
N HIS A 85 -26.38 -7.08 22.19
CA HIS A 85 -27.28 -7.43 23.29
C HIS A 85 -27.29 -8.94 23.51
N ARG A 86 -27.24 -9.37 24.77
CA ARG A 86 -27.38 -10.76 25.16
C ARG A 86 -28.77 -10.99 25.75
N TYR A 87 -29.52 -11.93 25.20
CA TYR A 87 -30.87 -12.24 25.68
C TYR A 87 -30.88 -13.51 26.54
N ILE A 88 -31.69 -13.49 27.60
CA ILE A 88 -31.88 -14.65 28.48
C ILE A 88 -32.48 -15.85 27.70
N SER A 89 -33.29 -15.58 26.68
CA SER A 89 -33.84 -16.61 25.78
C SER A 89 -32.76 -17.48 25.17
N ASP A 90 -31.62 -16.91 24.80
CA ASP A 90 -30.53 -17.65 24.15
C ASP A 90 -29.91 -18.66 25.12
N HIS A 91 -29.81 -18.28 26.40
CA HIS A 91 -29.36 -19.16 27.47
C HIS A 91 -30.39 -20.24 27.83
N LEU A 92 -31.68 -19.88 27.90
CA LEU A 92 -32.76 -20.83 28.25
C LEU A 92 -33.03 -21.83 27.13
N ASN A 93 -32.91 -21.41 25.86
CA ASN A 93 -33.06 -22.31 24.72
C ASN A 93 -32.03 -23.44 24.72
N HIS A 94 -30.84 -23.21 25.30
CA HIS A 94 -29.82 -24.24 25.44
C HIS A 94 -30.26 -25.41 26.34
N LEU A 95 -31.21 -25.19 27.25
CA LEU A 95 -31.76 -26.26 28.10
C LEU A 95 -32.58 -27.29 27.29
N ASN A 96 -33.06 -26.93 26.10
CA ASN A 96 -33.80 -27.84 25.23
C ASN A 96 -32.92 -28.91 24.54
N VAL A 97 -31.59 -28.85 24.68
CA VAL A 97 -30.67 -29.82 24.06
C VAL A 97 -30.93 -31.25 24.55
N THR A 98 -31.43 -31.41 25.79
CA THR A 98 -31.75 -32.72 26.38
C THR A 98 -33.23 -33.10 26.27
N LYS A 99 -34.02 -32.34 25.51
CA LYS A 99 -35.46 -32.57 25.36
C LYS A 99 -35.71 -33.92 24.67
N LYS A 100 -36.49 -34.78 25.30
CA LYS A 100 -36.91 -36.09 24.76
C LYS A 100 -38.39 -36.06 24.41
N TRP A 101 -38.80 -36.84 23.42
CA TRP A 101 -40.20 -37.11 23.14
C TRP A 101 -40.70 -38.25 24.05
N THR A 102 -41.94 -38.12 24.53
CA THR A 102 -42.73 -39.19 25.18
C THR A 102 -43.59 -39.88 24.15
#